data_AF-A0A4R4WF54-F1
#
_entry.id   AF-A0A4R4WF54-F1
#
_cell.length_a   1.000
_cell.length_b   1.000
_cell.length_c   1.000
_cell.angle_alpha   90.00
_cell.angle_beta   90.00
_cell.angle_gamma   90.00
#
_symmetry.space_group_name_H-M   'P 1'
#
loop_
_entity.id
_entity.type
_entity.pdbx_description
1 polymer ?
#
loop_
_entity_poly.entity_id
_entity_poly.type
_entity_poly.pdbx_seq_one_letter_code
_entity_poly.pdbx_strand_id
1 'polypeptide(L)' 'MRGSGARPSFYIDKALDPLRAVGYPLLPEDVARLSPFVRKHINVIGTYSFTAPDLGPSGVRDLRDPDADDEEE' A
#
# COMPACT_ATOMS: atom_id res chain seq x y z
N MET A 1 8.75 6.12 26.18
CA MET A 1 8.71 6.57 24.77
C MET A 1 7.68 5.74 24.00
N ARG A 2 6.60 6.36 23.49
CA ARG A 2 5.67 5.69 22.58
C ARG A 2 6.20 5.96 21.17
N GLY A 3 6.72 4.93 20.51
CA GLY A 3 7.15 5.05 19.12
C GLY A 3 5.97 5.54 18.28
N SER A 4 6.07 6.73 17.72
CA SER A 4 5.15 7.22 16.71
C SER A 4 5.34 6.32 15.48
N GLY A 5 4.57 5.24 15.38
CA GLY A 5 4.47 4.43 14.18
C GLY A 5 4.04 5.33 13.04
N ALA A 6 4.96 5.62 12.11
CA ALA A 6 4.64 6.40 10.94
C ALA A 6 3.60 5.64 10.11
N ARG A 7 2.52 6.32 9.73
CA ARG A 7 1.45 5.68 8.96
C ARG A 7 1.95 5.28 7.57
N PRO A 8 1.62 4.08 7.07
CA PRO A 8 1.91 3.69 5.70
C PRO A 8 1.19 4.62 4.70
N SER A 9 1.58 4.56 3.42
CA SER A 9 0.90 5.33 2.38
C SER A 9 -0.57 4.92 2.26
N PHE A 10 -1.43 5.81 1.75
CA PHE A 10 -2.89 5.60 1.69
C PHE A 10 -3.31 4.25 1.09
N TYR A 11 -2.70 3.84 -0.03
CA TYR A 11 -2.99 2.55 -0.66
C TYR A 11 -2.50 1.36 0.17
N ILE A 12 -1.31 1.46 0.77
CA ILE A 12 -0.76 0.40 1.62
C ILE A 12 -1.60 0.25 2.89
N ASP A 13 -2.02 1.35 3.52
CA ASP A 13 -2.88 1.33 4.71
C ASP A 13 -4.21 0.64 4.41
N LYS A 14 -4.85 0.98 3.28
CA LYS A 14 -6.12 0.40 2.86
C LYS A 14 -6.03 -1.10 2.55
N ALA A 15 -4.88 -1.60 2.10
CA ALA A 15 -4.67 -3.01 1.83
C ALA A 15 -4.58 -3.85 3.12
N LEU A 16 -4.26 -3.25 4.27
CA LEU A 16 -4.09 -4.02 5.52
C LEU A 16 -5.42 -4.54 6.09
N ASP A 17 -6.53 -3.85 5.86
CA ASP A 17 -7.84 -4.25 6.36
C ASP A 17 -8.37 -5.55 5.73
N PRO A 18 -8.43 -5.70 4.39
CA PRO A 18 -8.84 -6.96 3.78
C PRO A 18 -7.89 -8.11 4.11
N LEU A 19 -6.57 -7.86 4.19
CA LEU A 19 -5.59 -8.89 4.60
C LEU A 19 -5.82 -9.38 6.03
N ARG A 20 -6.14 -8.48 6.97
CA ARG A 20 -6.54 -8.86 8.33
C ARG A 20 -7.83 -9.68 8.34
N ALA A 21 -8.81 -9.30 7.52
CA ALA A 21 -10.11 -9.98 7.46
C ALA A 21 -10.00 -11.43 6.98
N VAL A 22 -9.07 -11.72 6.07
CA VAL A 22 -8.82 -13.10 5.57
C VAL A 22 -7.82 -13.89 6.43
N GLY A 23 -7.29 -13.30 7.50
CA GLY A 23 -6.33 -13.96 8.39
C GLY A 23 -4.92 -14.08 7.80
N TYR A 24 -4.56 -13.22 6.84
CA TYR A 24 -3.22 -13.20 6.27
C TYR A 24 -2.17 -12.87 7.34
N PRO A 25 -0.98 -13.52 7.35
CA PRO A 25 0.03 -13.32 8.40
C PRO A 25 0.68 -11.94 8.30
N LEU A 26 0.13 -10.96 9.01
CA LEU A 26 0.65 -9.60 9.13
C LEU A 26 1.45 -9.43 10.42
N LEU A 27 2.77 -9.59 10.33
CA LEU A 27 3.66 -9.40 11.46
C LEU A 27 3.71 -7.90 11.88
N PRO A 28 3.54 -7.56 13.17
CA PRO A 28 3.58 -6.18 13.63
C PRO A 28 4.87 -5.43 13.26
N GLU A 29 5.99 -6.15 13.25
CA GLU A 29 7.29 -5.65 12.84
C GLU A 29 7.35 -5.26 11.36
N ASP A 30 6.60 -5.95 10.50
CA ASP A 30 6.55 -5.66 9.07
C ASP A 30 5.63 -4.49 8.80
N VAL A 31 4.47 -4.44 9.46
CA VAL A 31 3.56 -3.29 9.41
C VAL A 31 4.27 -2.00 9.85
N ALA A 32 5.14 -2.07 10.86
CA ALA A 32 5.93 -0.93 11.32
C ALA A 32 6.96 -0.42 10.29
N ARG A 33 7.35 -1.25 9.32
CA ARG A 33 8.32 -0.91 8.26
C ARG A 33 7.68 -0.36 6.99
N LEU A 34 6.35 -0.38 6.88
CA LEU A 34 5.61 0.09 5.70
C LEU A 34 5.61 1.61 5.51
N SER A 35 6.21 2.37 6.43
CA SER A 35 6.34 3.82 6.28
C SER A 35 7.19 4.16 5.04
N PRO A 36 6.65 4.96 4.09
CA PRO A 36 7.41 5.38 2.91
C PRO A 36 8.59 6.31 3.27
N PHE A 37 8.64 6.83 4.52
CA PHE A 37 9.65 7.77 4.99
C PHE A 37 10.86 7.13 5.67
N VAL A 38 11.03 5.80 5.58
CA VAL A 38 12.25 5.13 6.08
C VAL A 38 13.49 5.59 5.32
N ARG A 39 13.35 6.05 4.07
CA ARG A 39 14.45 6.62 3.27
C ARG A 39 14.20 8.09 2.96
N LYS A 40 15.28 8.90 3.00
CA LYS A 40 15.17 10.35 3.10
C LYS A 40 14.50 11.04 1.90
N HIS A 41 14.68 10.60 0.65
CA HIS A 41 14.10 11.30 -0.50
C HIS A 41 13.88 10.36 -1.69
N ILE A 42 12.70 10.41 -2.30
CA ILE A 42 12.48 10.01 -3.70
C ILE A 42 12.41 11.31 -4.49
N ASN A 43 13.38 11.55 -5.38
CA ASN A 43 13.34 12.69 -6.28
C ASN A 43 12.53 12.33 -7.53
N VAL A 44 11.39 12.99 -7.72
CA VAL A 44 10.58 12.89 -8.93
C VAL A 44 10.81 14.16 -9.74
N ILE A 45 11.58 14.07 -10.82
CA ILE A 45 11.95 15.21 -11.67
C ILE A 45 11.17 15.12 -12.99
N GLY A 46 10.48 16.20 -13.36
CA GLY A 46 9.72 16.29 -14.61
C GLY A 46 8.20 16.29 -14.40
N THR A 47 7.47 16.31 -15.51
CA THR A 47 6.01 16.32 -15.53
C THR A 47 5.50 14.92 -15.86
N TYR A 48 4.66 14.38 -14.99
CA TYR A 48 4.02 13.07 -15.17
C TYR A 48 2.51 13.28 -15.32
N SER A 49 1.95 12.88 -16.46
CA SER A 49 0.50 12.87 -16.67
C SER A 49 -0.04 11.46 -16.51
N PHE A 50 -1.01 11.30 -15.63
CA PHE A 50 -1.74 10.05 -15.44
C PHE A 50 -3.20 10.28 -15.82
N THR A 51 -3.76 9.38 -16.62
CA THR A 51 -5.21 9.31 -16.80
C THR A 51 -5.78 8.52 -15.62
N ALA A 52 -6.70 9.13 -14.88
CA ALA A 52 -7.41 8.43 -13.83
C ALA A 52 -8.44 7.49 -14.48
N PRO A 53 -8.35 6.16 -14.26
CA PRO A 53 -9.42 5.26 -14.65
C PRO A 53 -10.66 5.52 -13.78
N ASP A 54 -11.84 5.10 -14.24
CA ASP A 54 -13.01 5.02 -13.36
C ASP A 54 -12.76 3.93 -12.31
N LEU A 55 -12.70 4.33 -11.04
CA LEU A 55 -12.46 3.46 -9.89
C LEU A 55 -13.75 3.18 -9.10
N GLY A 56 -14.90 3.62 -9.62
CA GLY A 56 -16.18 3.48 -8.95
C GLY A 56 -16.28 4.23 -7.61
N PRO A 57 -17.27 3.90 -6.77
CA PRO A 57 -17.60 4.67 -5.57
C PRO A 57 -16.52 4.68 -4.49
N SER A 58 -15.67 3.65 -4.44
CA SER A 58 -14.61 3.51 -3.43
C SER A 58 -13.39 4.39 -3.73
N GLY A 59 -13.27 4.86 -4.97
CA GLY A 59 -12.14 5.68 -5.46
C GLY A 59 -10.79 4.97 -5.39
N VAL A 60 -10.77 3.64 -5.26
CA VAL A 60 -9.54 2.84 -5.17
C VAL A 60 -9.67 1.56 -5.98
N ARG A 61 -8.53 1.00 -6.37
CA ARG A 61 -8.47 -0.37 -6.89
C ARG A 61 -8.64 -1.37 -5.75
N ASP A 62 -9.32 -2.47 -6.04
CA ASP A 62 -9.42 -3.60 -5.12
C ASP A 62 -8.07 -4.27 -4.92
N LEU A 63 -7.88 -4.87 -3.74
CA LEU A 63 -6.67 -5.61 -3.42
C LEU A 63 -6.64 -6.90 -4.26
N ARG A 64 -5.54 -7.11 -5.00
CA ARG A 64 -5.29 -8.36 -5.73
C ARG A 64 -4.93 -9.48 -4.76
N ASP A 65 -5.23 -10.71 -5.14
CA ASP A 65 -4.81 -11.90 -4.39
C ASP A 65 -3.26 -11.95 -4.37
N PRO A 66 -2.63 -11.94 -3.18
CA PRO A 66 -1.17 -12.00 -3.07
C PRO A 66 -0.58 -13.35 -3.47
N ASP A 67 -1.38 -14.42 -3.49
CA ASP A 67 -0.93 -15.78 -3.80
C ASP A 67 -1.27 -16.21 -5.24
N ALA A 68 -1.91 -15.33 -6.03
CA ALA A 68 -2.14 -15.60 -7.44
C ALA A 68 -0.80 -15.60 -8.19
N ASP A 69 -0.62 -16.57 -9.10
CA ASP A 69 0.48 -16.53 -10.05
C ASP A 69 0.39 -15.21 -10.83
N ASP A 70 1.52 -14.49 -10.93
CA ASP A 70 1.62 -13.34 -11.83
C ASP A 70 1.39 -13.90 -13.24
N GLU A 71 0.17 -13.76 -13.77
CA GLU A 71 -0.12 -14.07 -15.16
C GLU A 71 0.89 -13.27 -16.01
N GLU A 72 1.80 -13.98 -16.68
CA GLU A 72 2.81 -13.39 -17.57
C GLU A 72 2.10 -12.45 -18.56
N GLU A 73 2.35 -11.14 -18.43
CA GLU A 73 1.93 -10.13 -19.42
C GLU A 73 2.91 -10.10 -20.61
#